data_AF-A0A1R3RJM6-F1
#
_entry.id   AF-A0A1R3RJM6-F1
#
_cell.length_a   1.000
_cell.length_b   1.000
_cell.length_c   1.000
_cell.angle_alpha   90.00
_cell.angle_beta   90.00
_cell.angle_gamma   90.00
#
_symmetry.space_group_name_H-M   'P 1'
#
loop_
_entity.id
_entity.type
_entity.pdbx_description
1 polymer ?
#
loop_
_entity_poly.entity_id
_entity_poly.type
_entity_poly.pdbx_seq_one_letter_code
_entity_poly.pdbx_strand_id
1 'polypeptide(L)'
;MAPSGYSSRVCLICKAGKRRCDKALPTCARCARLKVKCNYEAFADELPSNAPAPPPPAVLRPKTWATWLSNTYASFHNDPSPYLQHVETYFATVDRWLPILQKEAFMEGFRERPFTPDFLLLMCLCLIVQRPDKQSPEGYMANEQYHAVKHYFCREIADNANNPSLTLIQAGVLLATYEYGHGMINDAYNTIYSCVSSSITLGLHCQEHLQDMEVGPAWRHKPEALRVWWAVVISERYAR
;
A
#
# COMPACT_ATOMS: atom_id res chain seq x y z
N MET A 1 63.66 -0.92 -23.36
CA MET A 1 63.85 -0.13 -22.12
C MET A 1 64.00 1.33 -22.50
N ALA A 2 63.11 2.22 -22.03
CA ALA A 2 63.26 3.66 -22.29
C ALA A 2 64.39 4.21 -21.40
N PRO A 3 65.31 5.05 -21.94
CA PRO A 3 66.43 5.56 -21.15
C PRO A 3 65.91 6.41 -19.99
N SER A 4 66.47 6.18 -18.81
CA SER A 4 66.19 6.88 -17.56
C SER A 4 66.41 8.39 -17.73
N GLY A 5 65.30 9.13 -17.92
CA GLY A 5 65.31 10.57 -18.24
C GLY A 5 64.14 11.02 -19.12
N TYR A 6 63.39 10.10 -19.73
CA TYR A 6 62.22 10.42 -20.57
C TYR A 6 60.97 9.68 -20.10
N SER A 7 59.83 10.37 -20.16
CA SER A 7 58.50 9.78 -19.96
C SER A 7 58.06 9.01 -21.20
N SER A 8 57.35 7.89 -21.00
CA SER A 8 56.73 7.15 -22.11
C SER A 8 55.59 7.93 -22.77
N ARG A 9 54.99 8.88 -22.05
CA ARG A 9 53.81 9.64 -22.46
C ARG A 9 54.14 11.11 -22.72
N VAL A 10 53.35 11.75 -23.58
CA VAL A 10 53.39 13.21 -23.77
C VAL A 10 52.78 13.88 -22.54
N CYS A 11 53.37 14.97 -22.05
CA CYS A 11 52.82 15.70 -20.91
C CYS A 11 51.42 16.29 -21.20
N LEU A 12 50.63 16.50 -20.14
CA LEU A 12 49.23 16.93 -20.27
C LEU A 12 49.08 18.29 -20.96
N ILE A 13 50.00 19.22 -20.72
CA ILE A 13 49.98 20.56 -21.34
C ILE A 13 50.21 20.49 -22.86
N CYS A 14 51.21 19.72 -23.29
CA CYS A 14 51.46 19.57 -24.73
C CYS A 14 50.40 18.72 -25.42
N LYS A 15 49.82 17.73 -24.72
CA LYS A 15 48.70 16.94 -25.21
C LYS A 15 47.46 17.81 -25.42
N ALA A 16 47.05 18.58 -24.42
CA ALA A 16 45.92 19.51 -24.51
C ALA A 16 46.12 20.56 -25.60
N GLY A 17 47.35 21.11 -25.70
CA GLY A 17 47.69 22.07 -26.74
C GLY A 17 47.88 21.49 -28.14
N LYS A 18 47.83 20.15 -28.31
CA LYS A 18 48.12 19.41 -29.55
C LYS A 18 49.46 19.77 -30.21
N ARG A 19 50.54 19.79 -29.42
CA ARG A 19 51.86 20.24 -29.88
C ARG A 19 52.93 19.20 -29.56
N ARG A 20 54.05 19.26 -30.29
CA ARG A 20 55.18 18.33 -30.12
C ARG A 20 55.77 18.45 -28.70
N CYS A 21 55.95 17.31 -28.05
CA CYS A 21 56.58 17.16 -26.74
C CYS A 21 57.76 16.19 -26.88
N ASP A 22 58.90 16.59 -26.36
CA ASP A 22 60.15 15.83 -26.27
C ASP A 22 60.14 14.80 -25.12
N LYS A 23 59.11 14.83 -24.26
CA LYS A 23 58.88 13.90 -23.15
C LYS A 23 59.99 13.84 -22.09
N ALA A 24 60.91 14.81 -22.05
CA ALA A 24 61.96 14.84 -21.04
C ALA A 24 61.36 15.00 -19.62
N LEU A 25 61.97 14.31 -18.64
CA LEU A 25 61.67 14.41 -17.21
C LEU A 25 62.76 15.26 -16.52
N PRO A 26 62.40 16.08 -15.52
CA PRO A 26 61.06 16.26 -14.94
C PRO A 26 60.15 17.20 -15.75
N THR A 27 60.70 18.01 -16.65
CA THR A 27 59.95 19.01 -17.44
C THR A 27 60.37 18.92 -18.91
N CYS A 28 59.40 18.83 -19.83
CA CYS A 28 59.70 18.84 -21.27
C CYS A 28 60.22 20.22 -21.73
N ALA A 29 61.11 20.26 -22.72
CA ALA A 29 61.79 21.49 -23.17
C ALA A 29 60.81 22.61 -23.54
N ARG A 30 59.66 22.25 -24.12
CA ARG A 30 58.63 23.23 -24.48
C ARG A 30 57.97 23.87 -23.26
N CYS A 31 57.59 23.08 -22.26
CA CYS A 31 57.02 23.60 -21.02
C CYS A 31 58.04 24.43 -20.24
N ALA A 32 59.32 24.01 -20.23
CA ALA A 32 60.40 24.76 -19.61
C ALA A 32 60.58 26.15 -20.26
N ARG A 33 60.63 26.21 -21.60
CA ARG A 33 60.75 27.49 -22.34
C ARG A 33 59.58 28.43 -22.09
N LEU A 34 58.36 27.88 -21.99
CA LEU A 34 57.15 28.66 -21.73
C LEU A 34 56.93 28.95 -20.23
N LYS A 35 57.80 28.42 -19.35
CA LYS A 35 57.69 28.51 -17.89
C LYS A 35 56.34 28.04 -17.34
N VAL A 36 55.75 27.01 -17.96
CA VAL A 36 54.48 26.40 -17.52
C VAL A 36 54.77 25.08 -16.81
N LYS A 37 54.03 24.80 -15.72
CA LYS A 37 54.19 23.55 -14.95
C LYS A 37 53.89 22.33 -15.82
N CYS A 38 54.91 21.51 -16.04
CA CYS A 38 54.78 20.27 -16.80
C CYS A 38 54.23 19.17 -15.88
N ASN A 39 53.13 18.51 -16.29
CA ASN A 39 52.53 17.41 -15.53
C ASN A 39 52.39 16.17 -16.42
N TYR A 40 52.82 15.02 -15.88
CA TYR A 40 52.69 13.69 -16.49
C TYR A 40 51.74 12.76 -15.69
N GLU A 41 51.36 13.12 -14.47
CA GLU A 41 50.52 12.34 -13.58
C GLU A 41 49.04 12.65 -13.83
N ALA A 42 48.45 11.85 -14.69
CA ALA A 42 47.04 11.50 -14.67
C ALA A 42 46.97 10.02 -15.03
N PHE A 43 46.05 9.26 -14.43
CA PHE A 43 45.82 7.81 -14.58
C PHE A 43 46.51 6.84 -13.60
N ALA A 44 47.03 7.28 -12.45
CA ALA A 44 47.46 6.35 -11.39
C ALA A 44 46.33 5.92 -10.43
N ASP A 45 45.17 6.61 -10.42
CA ASP A 45 44.11 6.40 -9.42
C ASP A 45 42.74 5.94 -9.96
N GLU A 46 42.69 5.28 -11.13
CA GLU A 46 41.44 4.65 -11.59
C GLU A 46 41.62 3.15 -11.84
N LEU A 47 41.67 2.38 -10.76
CA LEU A 47 41.14 1.02 -10.74
C LEU A 47 39.69 1.11 -10.21
N PRO A 48 38.65 0.82 -11.03
CA PRO A 48 37.29 0.81 -10.54
C PRO A 48 37.09 -0.41 -9.64
N SER A 49 36.94 -0.18 -8.33
CA SER A 49 36.39 -1.17 -7.41
C SER A 49 34.88 -1.29 -7.69
N ASN A 50 34.51 -2.13 -8.66
CA ASN A 50 33.12 -2.48 -8.97
C ASN A 50 32.56 -3.50 -7.97
N ALA A 51 32.72 -3.26 -6.66
CA ALA A 51 31.90 -3.93 -5.66
C ALA A 51 30.65 -3.06 -5.44
N PRO A 52 29.43 -3.50 -5.81
CA PRO A 52 28.24 -2.78 -5.44
C PRO A 52 28.19 -2.66 -3.91
N ALA A 53 27.92 -1.45 -3.41
CA ALA A 53 27.71 -1.22 -1.98
C ALA A 53 26.67 -2.24 -1.47
N PRO A 54 26.86 -2.86 -0.30
CA PRO A 54 25.84 -3.72 0.28
C PRO A 54 24.53 -2.92 0.36
N PRO A 55 23.39 -3.51 -0.02
CA PRO A 55 22.11 -2.83 0.08
C PRO A 55 21.95 -2.34 1.52
N PRO A 56 21.46 -1.10 1.73
CA PRO A 56 21.22 -0.63 3.08
C PRO A 56 20.35 -1.66 3.81
N PRO A 57 20.66 -2.01 5.07
CA PRO A 57 19.84 -2.95 5.81
C PRO A 57 18.41 -2.45 5.76
N ALA A 58 17.49 -3.33 5.33
CA ALA A 58 16.07 -3.04 5.38
C ALA A 58 15.72 -2.82 6.85
N VAL A 59 15.68 -1.55 7.28
CA VAL A 59 15.15 -1.19 8.59
C VAL A 59 13.66 -1.49 8.50
N LEU A 60 13.27 -2.71 8.89
CA LEU A 60 11.90 -3.07 9.18
C LEU A 60 11.46 -2.19 10.35
N ARG A 61 11.01 -0.98 10.07
CA ARG A 61 10.34 -0.15 11.08
C ARG A 61 9.08 -0.93 11.47
N PRO A 62 8.93 -1.36 12.75
CA PRO A 62 7.67 -1.89 13.22
C PRO A 62 6.62 -0.81 12.96
N LYS A 63 5.71 -1.10 12.03
CA LYS A 63 4.91 -0.08 11.35
C LYS A 63 3.92 0.58 12.31
N THR A 64 3.75 1.88 12.16
CA THR A 64 2.83 2.81 12.86
C THR A 64 1.39 2.32 13.01
N TRP A 65 0.94 1.37 12.17
CA TRP A 65 -0.45 0.91 12.15
C TRP A 65 -0.93 0.27 13.46
N ALA A 66 -0.09 -0.48 14.18
CA ALA A 66 -0.51 -1.13 15.42
C ALA A 66 -0.78 -0.11 16.52
N THR A 67 0.06 0.93 16.59
CA THR A 67 -0.12 2.09 17.46
C THR A 67 -1.36 2.89 17.03
N TRP A 68 -1.56 3.10 15.74
CA TRP A 68 -2.76 3.74 15.22
C TRP A 68 -4.03 3.00 15.65
N LEU A 69 -4.11 1.68 15.43
CA LEU A 69 -5.27 0.87 15.83
C LEU A 69 -5.51 0.92 17.33
N SER A 70 -4.45 0.83 18.14
CA SER A 70 -4.55 0.89 19.59
C SER A 70 -5.09 2.25 20.06
N ASN A 71 -4.61 3.34 19.47
CA ASN A 71 -5.06 4.70 19.78
C ASN A 71 -6.51 4.93 19.33
N THR A 72 -6.86 4.50 18.12
CA THR A 72 -8.22 4.60 17.57
C THR A 72 -9.20 3.78 18.41
N TYR A 73 -8.81 2.57 18.81
CA TYR A 73 -9.59 1.71 19.68
C TYR A 73 -9.82 2.36 21.05
N ALA A 74 -8.77 2.89 21.68
CA ALA A 74 -8.89 3.62 22.94
C ALA A 74 -9.79 4.87 22.79
N SER A 75 -9.65 5.62 21.70
CA SER A 75 -10.50 6.77 21.40
C SER A 75 -11.96 6.39 21.25
N PHE A 76 -12.27 5.29 20.56
CA PHE A 76 -13.63 4.79 20.40
C PHE A 76 -14.27 4.42 21.75
N HIS A 77 -13.52 3.75 22.62
CA HIS A 77 -14.00 3.39 23.95
C HIS A 77 -14.26 4.58 24.86
N ASN A 78 -13.44 5.62 24.71
CA ASN A 78 -13.58 6.86 25.46
C ASN A 78 -14.78 7.69 24.96
N ASP A 79 -14.91 7.87 23.65
CA ASP A 79 -16.02 8.59 23.03
C ASP A 79 -16.43 7.93 21.70
N PRO A 80 -17.57 7.21 21.67
CA PRO A 80 -18.07 6.57 20.45
C PRO A 80 -18.84 7.55 19.54
N SER A 81 -19.12 8.78 19.97
CA SER A 81 -19.99 9.73 19.26
C SER A 81 -19.52 10.04 17.83
N PRO A 82 -18.22 10.27 17.57
CA PRO A 82 -17.74 10.49 16.20
C PRO A 82 -18.01 9.29 15.30
N TYR A 83 -17.86 8.07 15.80
CA TYR A 83 -18.07 6.84 15.05
C TYR A 83 -19.55 6.56 14.79
N LEU A 84 -20.43 6.91 15.75
CA LEU A 84 -21.87 6.82 15.58
C LEU A 84 -22.35 7.63 14.37
N GLN A 85 -21.82 8.85 14.18
CA GLN A 85 -22.14 9.67 13.00
C GLN A 85 -21.74 8.97 11.68
N HIS A 86 -20.63 8.24 11.67
CA HIS A 86 -20.20 7.46 10.49
C HIS A 86 -21.16 6.29 10.25
N VAL A 87 -21.59 5.60 11.30
CA VAL A 87 -22.57 4.51 11.24
C VAL A 87 -23.92 4.99 10.71
N GLU A 88 -24.42 6.11 11.21
CA GLU A 88 -25.66 6.72 10.71
C GLU A 88 -25.53 7.12 9.24
N THR A 89 -24.40 7.70 8.86
CA THR A 89 -24.10 8.07 7.47
C THR A 89 -24.07 6.84 6.56
N TYR A 90 -23.48 5.72 7.00
CA TYR A 90 -23.44 4.47 6.26
C TYR A 90 -24.86 3.96 5.96
N PHE A 91 -25.71 3.84 6.98
CA PHE A 91 -27.07 3.35 6.80
C PHE A 91 -27.96 4.31 6.01
N ALA A 92 -27.62 5.61 5.98
CA ALA A 92 -28.32 6.59 5.16
C ALA A 92 -27.87 6.58 3.67
N THR A 93 -26.66 6.09 3.38
CA THR A 93 -26.03 6.22 2.05
C THR A 93 -25.62 4.88 1.45
N VAL A 94 -24.54 4.28 1.95
CA VAL A 94 -23.91 3.06 1.43
C VAL A 94 -24.86 1.86 1.49
N ASP A 95 -25.59 1.68 2.59
CA ASP A 95 -26.57 0.60 2.75
C ASP A 95 -27.64 0.58 1.64
N ARG A 96 -27.91 1.73 1.01
CA ARG A 96 -28.93 1.80 -0.06
C ARG A 96 -28.56 1.01 -1.31
N TRP A 97 -27.27 0.90 -1.61
CA TRP A 97 -26.76 0.22 -2.80
C TRP A 97 -25.87 -0.99 -2.45
N LEU A 98 -25.42 -1.11 -1.20
CA LEU A 98 -24.66 -2.24 -0.67
C LEU A 98 -25.23 -2.69 0.70
N PRO A 99 -26.43 -3.29 0.74
CA PRO A 99 -27.11 -3.67 1.98
C PRO A 99 -26.56 -4.99 2.53
N ILE A 100 -25.31 -5.01 2.98
CA ILE A 100 -24.64 -6.23 3.48
C ILE A 100 -24.76 -6.41 5.01
N LEU A 101 -25.26 -5.40 5.72
CA LEU A 101 -25.46 -5.39 7.17
C LEU A 101 -26.95 -5.36 7.53
N GLN A 102 -27.29 -5.86 8.71
CA GLN A 102 -28.56 -5.69 9.38
C GLN A 102 -28.42 -4.59 10.42
N LYS A 103 -29.17 -3.51 10.22
CA LYS A 103 -29.01 -2.27 10.99
C LYS A 103 -29.25 -2.47 12.48
N GLU A 104 -30.30 -3.20 12.83
CA GLU A 104 -30.73 -3.38 14.21
C GLU A 104 -29.68 -4.15 15.01
N ALA A 105 -29.23 -5.30 14.49
CA ALA A 105 -28.19 -6.12 15.10
C ALA A 105 -26.85 -5.39 15.21
N PHE A 106 -26.44 -4.67 14.14
CA PHE A 106 -25.21 -3.89 14.19
C PHE A 106 -25.27 -2.79 15.25
N MET A 107 -26.39 -2.08 15.36
CA MET A 107 -26.57 -0.99 16.34
C MET A 107 -26.66 -1.51 17.78
N GLU A 108 -27.20 -2.71 17.99
CA GLU A 108 -27.17 -3.38 19.29
C GLU A 108 -25.73 -3.73 19.68
N GLY A 109 -24.99 -4.42 18.82
CA GLY A 109 -23.58 -4.74 19.05
C GLY A 109 -22.72 -3.48 19.28
N PHE A 110 -22.94 -2.43 18.51
CA PHE A 110 -22.23 -1.15 18.69
C PHE A 110 -22.42 -0.55 20.10
N ARG A 111 -23.60 -0.71 20.70
CA ARG A 111 -23.88 -0.23 22.07
C ARG A 111 -23.28 -1.14 23.14
N GLU A 112 -23.31 -2.45 22.92
CA GLU A 112 -22.85 -3.46 23.88
C GLU A 112 -21.32 -3.59 23.96
N ARG A 113 -20.58 -3.07 22.97
CA ARG A 113 -19.10 -3.07 22.88
C ARG A 113 -18.40 -4.46 22.84
N PRO A 114 -18.89 -5.51 22.14
CA PRO A 114 -18.12 -6.75 21.97
C PRO A 114 -16.98 -6.60 20.94
N PHE A 115 -15.87 -7.33 21.12
CA PHE A 115 -14.69 -7.35 20.20
C PHE A 115 -14.16 -8.79 20.09
N THR A 116 -13.73 -9.37 18.96
CA THR A 116 -13.55 -9.02 17.53
C THR A 116 -14.13 -10.17 16.68
N PRO A 117 -15.00 -9.90 15.69
CA PRO A 117 -14.63 -9.27 14.40
C PRO A 117 -15.25 -7.89 14.10
N ASP A 118 -16.02 -7.31 15.04
CA ASP A 118 -16.83 -6.11 14.79
C ASP A 118 -16.02 -4.80 14.67
N PHE A 119 -14.82 -4.71 15.27
CA PHE A 119 -13.98 -3.51 15.16
C PHE A 119 -13.50 -3.26 13.73
N LEU A 120 -13.02 -4.32 13.07
CA LEU A 120 -12.53 -4.22 11.70
C LEU A 120 -13.64 -3.76 10.76
N LEU A 121 -14.84 -4.33 10.92
CA LEU A 121 -16.02 -3.91 10.18
C LEU A 121 -16.34 -2.43 10.42
N LEU A 122 -16.33 -1.96 11.67
CA LEU A 122 -16.54 -0.55 12.00
C LEU A 122 -15.50 0.35 11.32
N MET A 123 -14.22 -0.03 11.30
CA MET A 123 -13.18 0.77 10.65
C MET A 123 -13.34 0.83 9.13
N CYS A 124 -13.70 -0.30 8.48
CA CYS A 124 -14.03 -0.33 7.06
C CYS A 124 -15.27 0.52 6.74
N LEU A 125 -16.28 0.49 7.61
CA LEU A 125 -17.45 1.37 7.53
C LEU A 125 -17.04 2.84 7.60
N CYS A 126 -16.17 3.19 8.54
CA CYS A 126 -15.68 4.56 8.69
C CYS A 126 -14.90 5.04 7.45
N LEU A 127 -14.16 4.15 6.78
CA LEU A 127 -13.46 4.46 5.52
C LEU A 127 -14.41 4.71 4.36
N ILE A 128 -15.38 3.81 4.12
CA ILE A 128 -16.24 3.89 2.93
C ILE A 128 -17.18 5.10 2.95
N VAL A 129 -17.52 5.63 4.12
CA VAL A 129 -18.35 6.85 4.24
C VAL A 129 -17.54 8.15 4.15
N GLN A 130 -16.20 8.07 4.12
CA GLN A 130 -15.38 9.27 3.96
C GLN A 130 -15.66 9.88 2.60
N ARG A 131 -15.89 11.19 2.60
CA ARG A 131 -16.13 11.90 1.37
C ARG A 131 -14.80 12.43 0.80
N PRO A 132 -14.52 12.21 -0.49
CA PRO A 132 -13.29 12.69 -1.12
C PRO A 132 -13.09 14.21 -1.05
N ASP A 133 -14.19 14.98 -1.02
CA ASP A 133 -14.17 16.46 -0.94
C ASP A 133 -13.66 16.99 0.41
N LYS A 134 -13.60 16.15 1.44
CA LYS A 134 -13.22 16.55 2.81
C LYS A 134 -11.87 15.97 3.27
N GLN A 135 -11.15 15.25 2.41
CA GLN A 135 -9.87 14.63 2.76
C GLN A 135 -8.71 15.59 2.50
N SER A 136 -7.85 15.80 3.52
CA SER A 136 -6.64 16.64 3.45
C SER A 136 -5.37 15.79 3.68
N PRO A 137 -4.32 15.90 2.84
CA PRO A 137 -4.27 16.67 1.59
C PRO A 137 -5.27 16.12 0.56
N GLU A 138 -5.76 17.01 -0.30
CA GLU A 138 -6.81 16.74 -1.30
C GLU A 138 -6.55 15.43 -2.02
N GLY A 139 -7.38 14.43 -1.69
CA GLY A 139 -7.41 13.15 -2.40
C GLY A 139 -6.25 12.17 -2.16
N TYR A 140 -5.48 12.29 -1.07
CA TYR A 140 -4.51 11.23 -0.72
C TYR A 140 -5.19 10.05 -0.01
N MET A 141 -5.46 9.00 -0.79
CA MET A 141 -6.30 7.85 -0.39
C MET A 141 -5.54 6.78 0.40
N ALA A 142 -4.21 6.74 0.25
CA ALA A 142 -3.29 5.85 0.96
C ALA A 142 -2.88 6.44 2.32
N ASN A 143 -3.85 6.98 3.06
CA ASN A 143 -3.62 7.61 4.35
C ASN A 143 -3.29 6.56 5.44
N GLU A 144 -2.82 7.04 6.59
CA GLU A 144 -2.43 6.16 7.70
C GLU A 144 -3.57 5.25 8.18
N GLN A 145 -4.81 5.76 8.17
CA GLN A 145 -6.01 5.01 8.53
C GLN A 145 -6.24 3.84 7.57
N TYR A 146 -6.25 4.07 6.26
CA TYR A 146 -6.41 3.02 5.26
C TYR A 146 -5.34 1.95 5.41
N HIS A 147 -4.07 2.32 5.53
CA HIS A 147 -2.98 1.36 5.71
C HIS A 147 -3.13 0.54 6.99
N ALA A 148 -3.60 1.15 8.08
CA ALA A 148 -3.81 0.45 9.34
C ALA A 148 -4.96 -0.55 9.25
N VAL A 149 -6.09 -0.16 8.64
CA VAL A 149 -7.23 -1.03 8.41
C VAL A 149 -6.88 -2.16 7.44
N LYS A 150 -6.17 -1.86 6.36
CA LYS A 150 -5.69 -2.87 5.39
C LYS A 150 -4.78 -3.89 6.06
N HIS A 151 -3.82 -3.44 6.86
CA HIS A 151 -2.94 -4.35 7.61
C HIS A 151 -3.72 -5.20 8.61
N TYR A 152 -4.72 -4.62 9.27
CA TYR A 152 -5.57 -5.37 10.20
C TYR A 152 -6.40 -6.44 9.47
N PHE A 153 -7.03 -6.09 8.34
CA PHE A 153 -7.76 -7.02 7.50
C PHE A 153 -6.89 -8.19 7.02
N CYS A 154 -5.70 -7.91 6.47
CA CYS A 154 -4.79 -8.96 6.01
C CYS A 154 -4.38 -9.91 7.14
N ARG A 155 -4.20 -9.38 8.36
CA ARG A 155 -3.92 -10.20 9.54
C ARG A 155 -5.11 -11.10 9.90
N GLU A 156 -6.31 -10.54 10.00
CA GLU A 156 -7.51 -11.32 10.35
C GLU A 156 -7.83 -12.40 9.32
N ILE A 157 -7.62 -12.14 8.03
CA ILE A 157 -7.74 -13.14 6.97
C ILE A 157 -6.73 -14.29 7.15
N ALA A 158 -5.48 -13.97 7.52
CA ALA A 158 -4.45 -14.97 7.75
C ALA A 158 -4.75 -15.82 9.00
N ASP A 159 -5.12 -15.16 10.10
CA ASP A 159 -5.39 -15.83 11.39
C ASP A 159 -6.66 -16.70 11.32
N ASN A 160 -7.66 -16.33 10.50
CA ASN A 160 -8.93 -17.04 10.34
C ASN A 160 -9.07 -17.78 9.00
N ALA A 161 -7.96 -18.15 8.34
CA ALA A 161 -7.98 -18.74 7.01
C ALA A 161 -8.86 -20.00 6.89
N ASN A 162 -8.94 -20.80 7.96
CA ASN A 162 -9.72 -22.04 8.00
C ASN A 162 -11.15 -21.88 8.56
N ASN A 163 -11.43 -20.76 9.23
CA ASN A 163 -12.73 -20.50 9.86
C ASN A 163 -13.07 -19.00 9.78
N PRO A 164 -13.24 -18.44 8.57
CA PRO A 164 -13.54 -17.03 8.41
C PRO A 164 -14.96 -16.72 8.90
N SER A 165 -15.16 -15.56 9.51
CA SER A 165 -16.48 -15.11 9.95
C SER A 165 -17.21 -14.32 8.85
N LEU A 166 -18.54 -14.28 8.93
CA LEU A 166 -19.34 -13.45 8.03
C LEU A 166 -18.95 -11.96 8.14
N THR A 167 -18.71 -11.49 9.36
CA THR A 167 -18.26 -10.13 9.67
C THR A 167 -16.93 -9.79 9.01
N LEU A 168 -15.96 -10.72 8.97
CA LEU A 168 -14.69 -10.52 8.29
C LEU A 168 -14.88 -10.32 6.78
N ILE A 169 -15.77 -11.10 6.17
CA ILE A 169 -16.10 -10.97 4.74
C ILE A 169 -16.83 -9.64 4.49
N GLN A 170 -17.80 -9.27 5.33
CA GLN A 170 -18.48 -7.96 5.25
C GLN A 170 -17.47 -6.81 5.29
N ALA A 171 -16.52 -6.84 6.23
CA ALA A 171 -15.48 -5.84 6.36
C ALA A 171 -14.59 -5.76 5.11
N GLY A 172 -14.20 -6.90 4.56
CA GLY A 172 -13.41 -6.98 3.34
C GLY A 172 -14.14 -6.46 2.10
N VAL A 173 -15.44 -6.73 1.97
CA VAL A 173 -16.26 -6.18 0.87
C VAL A 173 -16.31 -4.65 0.94
N LEU A 174 -16.51 -4.06 2.13
CA LEU A 174 -16.46 -2.61 2.30
C LEU A 174 -15.08 -2.03 1.96
N LEU A 175 -14.01 -2.69 2.41
CA LEU A 175 -12.64 -2.27 2.12
C LEU A 175 -12.33 -2.31 0.62
N ALA A 176 -12.67 -3.41 -0.07
CA ALA A 176 -12.48 -3.54 -1.51
C ALA A 176 -13.27 -2.47 -2.29
N THR A 177 -14.47 -2.15 -1.82
CA THR A 177 -15.31 -1.11 -2.44
C THR A 177 -14.70 0.28 -2.25
N TYR A 178 -14.14 0.57 -1.06
CA TYR A 178 -13.37 1.79 -0.82
C TYR A 178 -12.15 1.84 -1.76
N GLU A 179 -11.37 0.77 -1.86
CA GLU A 179 -10.17 0.71 -2.70
C GLU A 179 -10.52 0.95 -4.18
N TYR A 180 -11.59 0.32 -4.66
CA TYR A 180 -12.08 0.49 -6.02
C TYR A 180 -12.55 1.93 -6.30
N GLY A 181 -13.37 2.50 -5.40
CA GLY A 181 -13.88 3.88 -5.54
C GLY A 181 -12.78 4.95 -5.57
N HIS A 182 -11.61 4.62 -5.03
CA HIS A 182 -10.44 5.48 -4.98
C HIS A 182 -9.38 5.16 -6.05
N GLY A 183 -9.68 4.26 -7.00
CA GLY A 183 -8.77 3.90 -8.10
C GLY A 183 -7.61 2.98 -7.72
N MET A 184 -7.60 2.41 -6.50
CA MET A 184 -6.61 1.43 -6.06
C MET A 184 -7.00 0.02 -6.53
N ILE A 185 -7.07 -0.14 -7.86
CA ILE A 185 -7.67 -1.31 -8.52
C ILE A 185 -6.98 -2.62 -8.10
N ASN A 186 -5.64 -2.64 -8.07
CA ASN A 186 -4.89 -3.84 -7.68
C ASN A 186 -5.12 -4.23 -6.20
N ASP A 187 -5.23 -3.24 -5.30
CA ASP A 187 -5.50 -3.51 -3.89
C ASP A 187 -6.93 -4.02 -3.69
N ALA A 188 -7.90 -3.43 -4.40
CA ALA A 188 -9.29 -3.87 -4.43
C ALA A 188 -9.40 -5.34 -4.88
N TYR A 189 -8.63 -5.73 -5.89
CA TYR A 189 -8.55 -7.11 -6.37
C TYR A 189 -8.03 -8.06 -5.31
N ASN A 190 -6.91 -7.73 -4.69
CA ASN A 190 -6.35 -8.58 -3.64
C ASN A 190 -7.33 -8.75 -2.47
N THR A 191 -8.02 -7.68 -2.08
CA THR A 191 -9.05 -7.73 -1.02
C THR A 191 -10.22 -8.60 -1.41
N ILE A 192 -10.81 -8.39 -2.60
CA ILE A 192 -12.01 -9.12 -3.00
C ILE A 192 -11.72 -10.60 -3.22
N TYR A 193 -10.57 -10.98 -3.80
CA TYR A 193 -10.20 -12.39 -3.94
C TYR A 193 -9.95 -13.06 -2.59
N SER A 194 -9.42 -12.34 -1.60
CA SER A 194 -9.35 -12.85 -0.22
C SER A 194 -10.76 -13.13 0.31
N CYS A 195 -11.71 -12.23 0.06
CA CYS A 195 -13.12 -12.41 0.46
C CYS A 195 -13.78 -13.58 -0.29
N VAL A 196 -13.50 -13.76 -1.58
CA VAL A 196 -13.98 -14.90 -2.37
C VAL A 196 -13.51 -16.20 -1.73
N SER A 197 -12.21 -16.34 -1.47
CA SER A 197 -11.64 -17.51 -0.80
C SER A 197 -12.32 -17.77 0.56
N SER A 198 -12.40 -16.76 1.42
CA SER A 198 -13.05 -16.86 2.73
C SER A 198 -14.54 -17.21 2.63
N SER A 199 -15.27 -16.68 1.64
CA SER A 199 -16.69 -16.98 1.43
C SER A 199 -16.95 -18.41 0.98
N ILE A 200 -16.02 -18.98 0.21
CA ILE A 200 -16.05 -20.39 -0.18
C ILE A 200 -15.79 -21.26 1.05
N THR A 201 -14.75 -20.96 1.83
CA THR A 201 -14.44 -21.67 3.08
C THR A 201 -15.59 -21.63 4.08
N LEU A 202 -16.30 -20.49 4.21
CA LEU A 202 -17.49 -20.37 5.07
C LEU A 202 -18.74 -21.07 4.50
N GLY A 203 -18.72 -21.52 3.25
CA GLY A 203 -19.85 -22.19 2.61
C GLY A 203 -20.96 -21.27 2.10
N LEU A 204 -20.71 -19.96 1.93
CA LEU A 204 -21.72 -19.01 1.46
C LEU A 204 -22.22 -19.31 0.05
N HIS A 205 -21.38 -19.93 -0.78
CA HIS A 205 -21.69 -20.36 -2.15
C HIS A 205 -22.70 -21.50 -2.24
N CYS A 206 -22.92 -22.26 -1.16
CA CYS A 206 -23.79 -23.43 -1.12
C CYS A 206 -25.25 -23.11 -0.74
N GLN A 207 -25.62 -21.83 -0.57
CA GLN A 207 -26.96 -21.49 -0.09
C GLN A 207 -28.03 -21.85 -1.14
N GLU A 208 -28.85 -22.86 -0.79
CA GLU A 208 -29.73 -23.66 -1.68
C GLU A 208 -30.86 -22.91 -2.40
N HIS A 209 -31.04 -21.60 -2.20
CA HIS A 209 -32.29 -20.90 -2.58
C HIS A 209 -32.11 -19.79 -3.62
N LEU A 210 -31.31 -20.07 -4.67
CA LEU A 210 -31.07 -19.13 -5.78
C LEU A 210 -32.06 -19.25 -6.95
N GLN A 211 -32.96 -20.24 -6.93
CA GLN A 211 -33.85 -20.52 -8.07
C GLN A 211 -35.09 -19.61 -8.14
N ASP A 212 -35.51 -19.01 -7.01
CA ASP A 212 -36.66 -18.08 -6.93
C ASP A 212 -36.23 -16.66 -6.47
N MET A 213 -35.26 -16.07 -7.16
CA MET A 213 -34.79 -14.72 -6.85
C MET A 213 -35.66 -13.63 -7.47
N GLU A 214 -36.63 -13.12 -6.71
CA GLU A 214 -37.25 -11.82 -7.01
C GLU A 214 -36.26 -10.68 -6.73
N VAL A 215 -35.83 -10.00 -7.79
CA VAL A 215 -35.04 -8.77 -7.70
C VAL A 215 -36.01 -7.61 -7.43
N GLY A 216 -35.98 -7.05 -6.23
CA GLY A 216 -36.90 -5.99 -5.81
C GLY A 216 -36.66 -5.51 -4.37
N PRO A 217 -37.57 -4.70 -3.79
CA PRO A 217 -37.45 -4.20 -2.41
C PRO A 217 -37.27 -5.32 -1.37
N ALA A 218 -37.83 -6.49 -1.67
CA ALA A 218 -37.73 -7.70 -0.84
C ALA A 218 -36.29 -8.22 -0.66
N TRP A 219 -35.34 -7.78 -1.49
CA TRP A 219 -33.92 -8.15 -1.39
C TRP A 219 -33.33 -7.85 0.00
N ARG A 220 -33.74 -6.74 0.63
CA ARG A 220 -33.26 -6.36 1.97
C ARG A 220 -33.68 -7.35 3.06
N HIS A 221 -34.73 -8.13 2.85
CA HIS A 221 -35.23 -9.10 3.81
C HIS A 221 -34.55 -10.47 3.68
N LYS A 222 -33.68 -10.65 2.69
CA LYS A 222 -32.88 -11.88 2.56
C LYS A 222 -31.81 -11.96 3.66
N PRO A 223 -31.40 -13.17 4.09
CA PRO A 223 -30.36 -13.36 5.08
C PRO A 223 -29.07 -12.59 4.72
N GLU A 224 -28.38 -12.04 5.72
CA GLU A 224 -27.13 -11.30 5.50
C GLU A 224 -26.10 -12.10 4.71
N ALA A 225 -25.97 -13.39 5.03
CA ALA A 225 -25.08 -14.32 4.33
C ALA A 225 -25.30 -14.34 2.80
N LEU A 226 -26.56 -14.31 2.35
CA LEU A 226 -26.91 -14.29 0.93
C LEU A 226 -26.60 -12.91 0.31
N ARG A 227 -26.93 -11.83 1.03
CA ARG A 227 -26.63 -10.46 0.59
C ARG A 227 -25.12 -10.24 0.43
N VAL A 228 -24.33 -10.76 1.37
CA VAL A 228 -22.86 -10.72 1.36
C VAL A 228 -22.29 -11.57 0.21
N TRP A 229 -22.79 -12.79 0.01
CA TRP A 229 -22.35 -13.64 -1.11
C TRP A 229 -22.52 -12.93 -2.45
N TRP A 230 -23.69 -12.36 -2.71
CA TRP A 230 -23.94 -11.64 -3.95
C TRP A 230 -23.14 -10.34 -4.04
N ALA A 231 -22.89 -9.64 -2.94
CA ALA A 231 -21.98 -8.50 -2.94
C ALA A 231 -20.55 -8.93 -3.34
N VAL A 232 -20.06 -10.08 -2.87
CA VAL A 232 -18.76 -10.63 -3.28
C VAL A 232 -18.75 -10.93 -4.78
N VAL A 233 -19.76 -11.65 -5.29
CA VAL A 233 -19.87 -12.02 -6.71
C VAL A 233 -19.97 -10.79 -7.62
N ILE A 234 -20.73 -9.78 -7.21
CA ILE A 234 -20.91 -8.53 -7.96
C ILE A 234 -19.59 -7.74 -7.98
N SER A 235 -18.94 -7.59 -6.82
CA SER A 235 -17.65 -6.89 -6.71
C SER A 235 -16.52 -7.58 -7.49
N GLU A 236 -16.53 -8.93 -7.60
CA GLU A 236 -15.58 -9.67 -8.45
C GLU A 236 -15.77 -9.33 -9.95
N ARG A 237 -17.00 -9.01 -10.39
CA ARG A 237 -17.32 -8.78 -11.81
C ARG A 237 -16.91 -7.40 -12.30
N TYR A 238 -17.08 -6.35 -11.50
CA TYR A 238 -16.58 -5.02 -11.86
C TYR A 238 -15.06 -4.90 -11.69
N ALA A 239 -14.45 -5.94 -11.11
CA ALA A 239 -13.02 -6.10 -10.94
C ALA A 239 -12.32 -6.83 -12.11
N ARG A 240 -12.97 -6.97 -13.27
CA ARG A 240 -12.38 -7.52 -14.50
C ARG A 240 -12.44 -6.48 -15.61
#